data_AF-A0A8T5PUY6-F1
#
_entry.id   AF-A0A8T5PUY6-F1
#
_cell.length_a   1.000
_cell.length_b   1.000
_cell.length_c   1.000
_cell.angle_alpha   90.00
_cell.angle_beta   90.00
_cell.angle_gamma   90.00
#
_symmetry.space_group_name_H-M   'P 1'
#
loop_
_entity.id
_entity.type
_entity.pdbx_description
1 polymer ?
#
loop_
_entity_poly.entity_id
_entity_poly.type
_entity_poly.pdbx_seq_one_letter_code
_entity_poly.pdbx_strand_id
1 'polypeptide(L)'
;MADTVLGNVLDFFKQLGVYDVLLPFILVFTIMFAILERTKLFGIEKFDNKEYTKKNLNAMVAFVTAFLVVASSKLVETITKVSSEIIILLLLLVFFLMLVGTFRTYEEIGKGELLKEKEWRTAFMFIMAAGIIVIFLDAIVAEDGRTWLEIVWDWLSQFYTNAAVAAIVLIIVVILFMYWIMREPKKEGS
;
A
#
# COMPACT_ATOMS: atom_id res chain seq x y z
N MET A 1 -13.22 -24.75 13.26
CA MET A 1 -13.08 -24.84 11.78
C MET A 1 -12.86 -26.31 11.47
N ALA A 2 -13.42 -26.86 10.39
CA ALA A 2 -13.28 -28.29 10.11
C ALA A 2 -11.79 -28.62 9.91
N ASP A 3 -11.29 -29.61 10.66
CA ASP A 3 -9.90 -30.10 10.57
C ASP A 3 -9.73 -30.84 9.25
N THR A 4 -9.60 -30.07 8.16
CA THR A 4 -9.25 -30.62 6.86
C THR A 4 -7.79 -31.07 6.91
N VAL A 5 -7.47 -32.17 6.22
CA VAL A 5 -6.10 -32.69 6.12
C VAL A 5 -5.11 -31.61 5.64
N LEU A 6 -5.57 -30.70 4.77
CA LEU A 6 -4.77 -29.56 4.30
C LEU A 6 -4.58 -28.47 5.37
N GLY A 7 -5.61 -28.15 6.17
CA GLY A 7 -5.49 -27.22 7.30
C GLY A 7 -4.44 -27.69 8.31
N ASN A 8 -4.45 -28.98 8.65
CA ASN A 8 -3.46 -29.57 9.56
C ASN A 8 -2.03 -29.51 9.01
N VAL A 9 -1.83 -29.60 7.69
CA VAL A 9 -0.49 -29.43 7.08
C VAL A 9 -0.02 -27.98 7.17
N LEU A 10 -0.91 -27.01 6.96
CA LEU A 10 -0.57 -25.59 7.10
C LEU A 10 -0.22 -25.24 8.55
N ASP A 11 -0.98 -25.77 9.51
CA ASP A 11 -0.69 -25.59 10.94
C ASP A 11 0.63 -26.27 11.33
N PHE A 12 0.92 -27.45 10.78
CA PHE A 12 2.21 -28.10 10.94
C PHE A 12 3.37 -27.27 10.38
N PHE A 13 3.21 -26.67 9.19
CA PHE A 13 4.22 -25.79 8.59
C PHE A 13 4.41 -24.50 9.37
N LYS A 14 3.34 -23.96 9.94
CA LYS A 14 3.40 -22.80 10.84
C LYS A 14 4.15 -23.14 12.12
N GLN A 15 3.86 -24.28 12.76
CA GLN A 15 4.55 -24.73 13.97
C GLN A 15 6.03 -25.07 13.72
N LEU A 16 6.36 -25.61 12.55
CA LEU A 16 7.75 -25.82 12.12
C LEU A 16 8.50 -24.51 11.81
N GLY A 17 7.81 -23.37 11.76
CA GLY A 17 8.41 -22.08 11.41
C GLY A 17 8.74 -21.95 9.92
N VAL A 18 8.10 -22.72 9.03
CA VAL A 18 8.35 -22.63 7.58
C VAL A 18 8.03 -21.22 7.07
N TYR A 19 6.94 -20.62 7.52
CA TYR A 19 6.56 -19.27 7.10
C TYR A 19 7.46 -18.19 7.69
N ASP A 20 7.86 -18.34 8.95
CA ASP A 20 8.63 -17.32 9.67
C ASP A 20 10.14 -17.42 9.37
N VAL A 21 10.65 -18.58 8.96
CA VAL A 21 12.09 -18.81 8.75
C VAL A 21 12.39 -19.01 7.26
N LEU A 22 11.68 -19.93 6.60
CA LEU A 22 12.04 -20.39 5.26
C LEU A 22 11.62 -19.40 4.17
N LEU A 23 10.45 -18.78 4.26
CA LEU A 23 10.05 -17.74 3.30
C LEU A 23 11.00 -16.53 3.29
N PRO A 24 11.29 -15.87 4.44
CA PRO A 24 12.22 -14.74 4.46
C PRO A 24 13.65 -15.17 4.12
N PHE A 25 14.06 -16.39 4.48
CA PHE A 25 15.34 -16.95 4.05
C PHE A 25 15.48 -16.96 2.52
N ILE A 26 14.50 -17.56 1.83
CA ILE A 26 14.52 -17.66 0.36
C ILE A 26 14.50 -16.27 -0.26
N LEU A 27 13.68 -15.37 0.27
CA LEU A 27 13.58 -14.00 -0.24
C LEU A 27 14.93 -13.26 -0.16
N VAL A 28 15.55 -13.26 1.02
CA VAL A 28 16.84 -12.59 1.24
C VAL A 28 17.94 -13.26 0.43
N PHE A 29 17.98 -14.59 0.39
CA PHE A 29 18.94 -15.35 -0.41
C PHE A 29 18.84 -14.96 -1.89
N THR A 30 17.64 -14.98 -2.46
CA THR A 30 17.41 -14.68 -3.88
C THR A 30 17.76 -13.23 -4.20
N ILE A 31 17.36 -12.27 -3.37
CA ILE A 31 17.69 -10.85 -3.58
C ILE A 31 19.19 -10.63 -3.50
N MET A 32 19.86 -11.14 -2.46
CA MET A 32 21.31 -11.01 -2.31
C MET A 32 22.06 -11.68 -3.45
N PHE A 33 21.65 -12.88 -3.85
CA PHE A 33 22.24 -13.59 -4.98
C PHE A 33 22.10 -12.79 -6.28
N ALA A 34 20.90 -12.29 -6.57
CA ALA A 34 20.63 -11.48 -7.76
C ALA A 34 21.43 -10.17 -7.77
N ILE A 35 21.57 -9.50 -6.63
CA ILE A 35 22.39 -8.30 -6.49
C ILE A 35 23.87 -8.63 -6.78
N LEU A 36 24.41 -9.70 -6.20
CA LEU A 36 25.80 -10.12 -6.41
C LEU A 36 26.06 -10.56 -7.86
N GLU A 37 25.08 -11.21 -8.50
CA GLU A 37 25.16 -11.59 -9.91
C GLU A 37 25.12 -10.37 -10.83
N ARG A 38 24.24 -9.40 -10.56
CA ARG A 38 24.11 -8.18 -11.37
C ARG A 38 25.29 -7.23 -11.21
N THR A 39 25.83 -7.12 -10.00
CA THR A 39 26.97 -6.23 -9.70
C THR A 39 28.32 -6.83 -10.07
N LYS A 40 28.40 -8.15 -10.29
CA LYS A 40 29.65 -8.88 -10.56
C LYS A 40 30.71 -8.63 -9.49
N LEU A 41 30.30 -8.46 -8.22
CA LEU A 41 31.17 -8.02 -7.11
C LEU A 41 32.43 -8.90 -6.95
N PHE A 42 32.27 -10.21 -7.10
CA PHE A 42 33.37 -11.17 -6.94
C PHE A 42 34.13 -11.46 -8.25
N GLY A 43 33.91 -10.64 -9.27
CA GLY A 43 34.55 -10.74 -10.57
C GLY A 43 33.86 -11.71 -11.53
N ILE A 44 34.49 -11.84 -12.69
CA ILE A 44 34.04 -12.65 -13.82
C ILE A 44 35.12 -13.66 -14.19
N GLU A 45 34.71 -14.88 -14.52
CA GLU A 45 35.57 -15.91 -15.10
C GLU A 45 35.29 -15.99 -16.60
N LYS A 46 36.37 -16.05 -17.39
CA LYS A 46 36.29 -16.24 -18.84
C LYS A 46 36.45 -17.72 -19.13
N PHE A 47 35.37 -18.35 -19.56
CA PHE A 47 35.38 -19.71 -20.07
C PHE A 47 34.86 -19.65 -21.50
N ASP A 48 35.65 -20.16 -22.44
CA ASP A 48 35.24 -20.29 -23.85
C ASP A 48 34.76 -18.97 -24.49
N ASN A 49 35.54 -17.90 -24.30
CA ASN A 49 35.28 -16.54 -24.79
C ASN A 49 33.97 -15.88 -24.30
N LYS A 50 33.32 -16.47 -23.29
CA LYS A 50 32.12 -15.92 -22.63
C LYS A 50 32.44 -15.56 -21.17
N GLU A 51 31.91 -14.42 -20.73
CA GLU A 51 32.09 -13.94 -19.36
C GLU A 51 30.98 -14.51 -18.47
N TYR A 52 31.37 -15.28 -17.45
CA TYR A 52 30.46 -15.80 -16.43
C TYR A 52 30.79 -15.19 -15.08
N THR A 53 29.77 -14.93 -14.27
CA THR A 53 29.96 -14.56 -12.87
C THR A 53 30.35 -15.79 -12.04
N LYS A 54 31.08 -15.58 -10.94
CA LYS A 54 31.42 -16.65 -9.99
C LYS A 54 30.20 -17.08 -9.18
N LYS A 55 29.26 -17.79 -9.81
CA LYS A 55 27.97 -18.19 -9.22
C LYS A 55 28.10 -18.94 -7.91
N ASN A 56 29.09 -19.83 -7.80
CA ASN A 56 29.33 -20.61 -6.58
C ASN A 56 29.66 -19.69 -5.38
N LEU A 57 30.50 -18.67 -5.61
CA LEU A 57 30.88 -17.71 -4.58
C LEU A 57 29.72 -16.78 -4.22
N ASN A 58 28.98 -16.30 -5.23
CA ASN A 58 27.77 -15.52 -5.03
C ASN A 58 26.73 -16.28 -4.19
N ALA A 59 26.52 -17.57 -4.48
CA ALA A 59 25.60 -18.42 -3.75
C ALA A 59 26.03 -18.63 -2.29
N MET A 60 27.31 -18.92 -2.04
CA MET A 60 27.82 -19.08 -0.67
C MET A 60 27.64 -17.81 0.15
N VAL A 61 27.96 -16.64 -0.40
CA VAL A 61 27.84 -15.36 0.31
C VAL A 61 26.36 -15.02 0.54
N ALA A 62 25.50 -15.16 -0.46
CA ALA A 62 24.06 -14.93 -0.32
C ALA A 62 23.44 -15.86 0.72
N PHE A 63 23.86 -17.12 0.77
CA PHE A 63 23.40 -18.11 1.74
C PHE A 63 23.78 -17.72 3.18
N VAL A 64 25.05 -17.37 3.42
CA VAL A 64 25.50 -16.92 4.75
C VAL A 64 24.77 -15.65 5.18
N THR A 65 24.62 -14.67 4.28
CA THR A 65 23.86 -13.45 4.57
C THR A 65 22.41 -13.75 4.92
N ALA A 66 21.73 -14.61 4.15
CA ALA A 66 20.36 -15.00 4.42
C ALA A 66 20.21 -15.71 5.78
N PHE A 67 21.15 -16.60 6.13
CA PHE A 67 21.19 -17.24 7.44
C PHE A 67 21.38 -16.23 8.58
N LEU A 68 22.27 -15.24 8.43
CA LEU A 68 22.48 -14.20 9.44
C LEU A 68 21.24 -13.33 9.65
N VAL A 69 20.52 -13.01 8.56
CA VAL A 69 19.29 -12.23 8.65
C VAL A 69 18.20 -13.02 9.38
N VAL A 70 18.03 -14.31 9.04
CA VAL A 70 17.00 -15.16 9.64
C VAL A 70 17.30 -15.56 11.09
N ALA A 71 18.59 -15.64 11.46
CA ALA A 71 18.98 -15.83 12.85
C ALA A 71 18.52 -14.67 13.77
N SER A 72 18.24 -13.49 13.20
CA SER A 72 17.67 -12.36 13.92
C SER A 72 16.14 -12.36 13.80
N SER A 73 15.48 -12.89 14.82
CA SER A 73 14.01 -12.89 14.91
C SER A 73 13.40 -11.50 14.74
N LYS A 74 14.06 -10.45 15.25
CA LYS A 74 13.61 -9.05 15.10
C LYS A 74 13.66 -8.56 13.66
N LEU A 75 14.70 -8.94 12.90
CA LEU A 75 14.81 -8.53 11.49
C LEU A 75 13.73 -9.21 10.66
N VAL A 76 13.51 -10.50 10.88
CA VAL A 76 12.46 -11.27 10.23
C VAL A 76 11.08 -10.67 10.52
N GLU A 77 10.77 -10.40 11.79
CA GLU A 77 9.50 -9.79 12.21
C GLU A 77 9.29 -8.43 11.52
N THR A 78 10.33 -7.59 11.49
CA THR A 78 10.29 -6.29 10.82
C THR A 78 10.05 -6.43 9.32
N ILE A 79 10.76 -7.35 8.64
CA ILE A 79 10.60 -7.59 7.21
C ILE A 79 9.18 -8.08 6.90
N THR A 80 8.64 -8.98 7.70
CA THR A 80 7.28 -9.51 7.52
C THR A 80 6.22 -8.42 7.72
N LYS A 81 6.39 -7.58 8.74
CA LYS A 81 5.52 -6.43 9.01
C LYS A 81 5.51 -5.45 7.82
N VAL A 82 6.70 -4.98 7.42
CA VAL A 82 6.88 -4.06 6.29
C VAL A 82 6.38 -4.64 4.98
N SER A 83 6.65 -5.92 4.72
CA SER A 83 6.19 -6.58 3.48
C SER A 83 4.67 -6.64 3.40
N SER A 84 4.01 -6.96 4.51
CA SER A 84 2.54 -7.02 4.58
C SER A 84 1.94 -5.64 4.31
N GLU A 85 2.49 -4.60 4.93
CA GLU A 85 2.04 -3.21 4.75
C GLU A 85 2.24 -2.72 3.29
N ILE A 86 3.38 -3.05 2.67
CA ILE A 86 3.64 -2.72 1.26
C ILE A 86 2.66 -3.46 0.32
N ILE A 87 2.38 -4.74 0.55
CA ILE A 87 1.44 -5.51 -0.27
C ILE A 87 0.04 -4.91 -0.17
N ILE A 88 -0.39 -4.58 1.04
CA ILE A 88 -1.68 -3.95 1.30
C ILE A 88 -1.78 -2.59 0.59
N LEU A 89 -0.72 -1.77 0.65
CA LEU A 89 -0.64 -0.50 -0.08
C LEU A 89 -0.66 -0.69 -1.61
N LEU A 90 0.05 -1.69 -2.13
CA LEU A 90 0.07 -2.01 -3.55
C LEU A 90 -1.32 -2.45 -4.04
N LEU A 91 -2.02 -3.29 -3.27
CA LEU A 91 -3.39 -3.69 -3.57
C LEU A 91 -4.34 -2.49 -3.61
N LEU A 92 -4.23 -1.56 -2.66
CA LEU A 92 -4.99 -0.31 -2.68
C LEU A 92 -4.75 0.46 -3.97
N LEU A 93 -3.47 0.65 -4.33
CA LEU A 93 -3.11 1.38 -5.55
C LEU A 93 -3.69 0.70 -6.79
N VAL A 94 -3.59 -0.63 -6.87
CA VAL A 94 -4.15 -1.42 -7.98
C VAL A 94 -5.68 -1.29 -8.04
N PHE A 95 -6.38 -1.39 -6.90
CA PHE A 95 -7.84 -1.20 -6.84
C PHE A 95 -8.25 0.21 -7.23
N PHE A 96 -7.52 1.22 -6.77
CA PHE A 96 -7.72 2.60 -7.16
C PHE A 96 -7.52 2.80 -8.67
N LEU A 97 -6.42 2.30 -9.23
CA LEU A 97 -6.16 2.37 -10.68
C LEU A 97 -7.19 1.63 -11.51
N MET A 98 -7.64 0.44 -11.07
CA MET A 98 -8.71 -0.29 -11.73
C MET A 98 -10.00 0.52 -11.74
N LEU A 99 -10.39 1.08 -10.59
CA LEU A 99 -11.57 1.92 -10.47
C LEU A 99 -11.49 3.14 -11.39
N VAL A 100 -10.39 3.91 -11.35
CA VAL A 100 -10.17 5.06 -12.25
C VAL A 100 -10.17 4.63 -13.71
N GLY A 101 -9.58 3.47 -14.02
CA GLY A 101 -9.54 2.86 -15.34
C GLY A 101 -10.94 2.57 -15.88
N THR A 102 -11.83 1.98 -15.07
CA THR A 102 -13.21 1.68 -15.49
C THR A 102 -13.98 2.94 -15.94
N PHE A 103 -13.72 4.10 -15.33
CA PHE A 103 -14.37 5.36 -15.71
C PHE A 103 -13.84 5.97 -17.00
N ARG A 104 -12.58 5.75 -17.35
CA ARG A 104 -12.04 6.17 -18.66
C ARG A 104 -12.63 5.34 -19.80
N THR A 105 -12.85 4.06 -19.57
CA THR A 105 -13.53 3.18 -20.53
C THR A 105 -15.03 3.54 -20.69
N TYR A 106 -15.68 4.04 -19.64
CA TYR A 106 -17.08 4.50 -19.72
C TYR A 106 -17.29 5.75 -20.59
N GLU A 107 -16.25 6.58 -20.78
CA GLU A 107 -16.27 7.71 -21.71
C GLU A 107 -16.40 7.23 -23.18
N GLU A 108 -15.99 5.99 -23.47
CA GLU A 108 -16.12 5.33 -24.78
C GLU A 108 -17.35 4.41 -24.89
N ILE A 109 -17.89 3.83 -23.80
CA ILE A 109 -18.93 2.78 -23.83
C ILE A 109 -20.38 3.28 -23.60
N GLY A 110 -20.61 4.54 -23.23
CA GLY A 110 -21.81 5.24 -23.69
C GLY A 110 -22.79 5.81 -22.65
N LYS A 111 -23.41 6.91 -23.10
CA LYS A 111 -24.76 7.43 -22.80
C LYS A 111 -25.27 7.37 -21.34
N GLY A 112 -24.40 7.60 -20.34
CA GLY A 112 -24.85 8.03 -19.01
C GLY A 112 -24.84 9.56 -18.92
N GLU A 113 -26.02 10.21 -19.00
CA GLU A 113 -26.16 11.67 -18.89
C GLU A 113 -25.58 12.27 -17.60
N LEU A 114 -25.41 11.46 -16.55
CA LEU A 114 -24.85 11.87 -15.26
C LEU A 114 -23.32 12.08 -15.25
N LEU A 115 -22.59 11.63 -16.29
CA LEU A 115 -21.12 11.74 -16.38
C LEU A 115 -20.65 12.67 -17.52
N LYS A 116 -21.57 13.37 -18.19
CA LYS A 116 -21.22 14.35 -19.25
C LYS A 116 -20.50 15.58 -18.70
N GLU A 117 -20.84 16.00 -17.48
CA GLU A 117 -20.20 17.14 -16.85
C GLU A 117 -18.87 16.73 -16.22
N LYS A 118 -17.80 17.35 -16.70
CA LYS A 118 -16.42 17.18 -16.21
C LYS A 118 -16.33 17.36 -14.68
N GLU A 119 -17.19 18.20 -14.11
CA GLU A 119 -17.26 18.48 -12.67
C GLU A 119 -17.87 17.32 -11.89
N TRP A 120 -19.01 16.76 -12.33
CA TRP A 120 -19.65 15.61 -11.68
C TRP A 120 -18.80 14.35 -11.72
N ARG A 121 -18.11 14.10 -12.85
CA ARG A 121 -17.16 12.99 -12.96
C ARG A 121 -15.98 13.13 -11.99
N THR A 122 -15.47 14.35 -11.82
CA THR A 122 -14.35 14.62 -10.90
C THR A 122 -14.81 14.46 -9.45
N ALA A 123 -15.96 15.02 -9.09
CA ALA A 123 -16.54 14.88 -7.76
C ALA A 123 -16.81 13.40 -7.40
N PHE A 124 -17.41 12.65 -8.32
CA PHE A 124 -17.67 11.21 -8.13
C PHE A 124 -16.38 10.40 -7.99
N MET A 125 -15.34 10.70 -8.78
CA MET A 125 -14.02 10.07 -8.65
C MET A 125 -13.40 10.32 -7.28
N PHE A 126 -13.49 11.54 -6.76
CA PHE A 126 -13.03 11.88 -5.40
C PHE A 126 -13.83 11.15 -4.33
N ILE A 127 -15.17 11.07 -4.46
CA ILE A 127 -16.04 10.36 -3.52
C ILE A 127 -15.70 8.86 -3.48
N MET A 128 -15.51 8.23 -4.64
CA MET A 128 -15.13 6.81 -4.71
C MET A 128 -13.71 6.55 -4.19
N ALA A 129 -12.76 7.46 -4.47
CA ALA A 129 -11.41 7.40 -3.90
C ALA A 129 -11.45 7.50 -2.37
N ALA A 130 -12.22 8.46 -1.84
CA ALA A 130 -12.46 8.58 -0.41
C ALA A 130 -13.15 7.33 0.16
N GLY A 131 -14.11 6.74 -0.56
CA GLY A 131 -14.76 5.49 -0.19
C GLY A 131 -13.79 4.31 -0.06
N ILE A 132 -12.86 4.14 -1.01
CA ILE A 132 -11.81 3.12 -0.90
C ILE A 132 -10.92 3.38 0.30
N ILE A 133 -10.49 4.63 0.51
CA ILE A 133 -9.66 5.00 1.66
C ILE A 133 -10.38 4.69 2.98
N VAL A 134 -11.68 4.99 3.07
CA VAL A 134 -12.50 4.70 4.26
C VAL A 134 -12.64 3.20 4.49
N ILE A 135 -12.99 2.42 3.47
CA ILE A 135 -13.09 0.95 3.56
C ILE A 135 -11.75 0.35 4.00
N PHE A 136 -10.65 0.92 3.53
CA PHE A 136 -9.31 0.44 3.85
C PHE A 136 -8.87 0.82 5.26
N LEU A 137 -9.14 2.04 5.70
CA LEU A 137 -8.91 2.47 7.08
C LEU A 137 -9.75 1.67 8.08
N ASP A 138 -10.96 1.25 7.68
CA ASP A 138 -11.79 0.35 8.48
C ASP A 138 -11.26 -1.10 8.47
N ALA A 139 -10.77 -1.57 7.32
CA ALA A 139 -10.27 -2.94 7.18
C ALA A 139 -8.94 -3.20 7.92
N ILE A 140 -8.11 -2.17 8.13
CA ILE A 140 -6.88 -2.33 8.89
C ILE A 140 -7.20 -2.18 10.38
N VAL A 141 -7.16 -3.30 11.10
CA VAL A 141 -7.22 -3.35 12.55
C VAL A 141 -5.79 -3.26 13.08
N ALA A 142 -5.51 -2.26 13.92
CA ALA A 142 -4.23 -2.12 14.59
C ALA A 142 -4.08 -3.19 15.71
N GLU A 143 -2.87 -3.40 16.20
CA GLU A 143 -2.54 -4.43 17.21
C GLU A 143 -3.33 -4.26 18.53
N ASP A 144 -3.92 -3.09 18.77
CA ASP A 144 -4.78 -2.74 19.91
C ASP A 144 -6.26 -3.12 19.70
N GLY A 145 -6.61 -3.70 18.56
CA GLY A 145 -7.97 -4.12 18.21
C GLY A 145 -8.87 -2.99 17.69
N ARG A 146 -8.34 -1.77 17.51
CA ARG A 146 -9.07 -0.63 16.94
C ARG A 146 -8.82 -0.53 15.46
N THR A 147 -9.81 -0.09 14.70
CA THR A 147 -9.61 0.18 13.28
C THR A 147 -8.85 1.49 13.09
N TRP A 148 -8.07 1.63 12.01
CA TRP A 148 -7.48 2.93 11.68
C TRP A 148 -8.54 4.00 11.44
N LEU A 149 -9.74 3.62 11.04
CA LEU A 149 -10.91 4.49 10.98
C LEU A 149 -11.23 5.08 12.36
N GLU A 150 -11.31 4.25 13.40
CA GLU A 150 -11.54 4.70 14.79
C GLU A 150 -10.41 5.62 15.27
N ILE A 151 -9.15 5.31 14.95
CA ILE A 151 -8.00 6.17 15.32
C ILE A 151 -8.09 7.54 14.63
N VAL A 152 -8.38 7.56 13.33
CA VAL A 152 -8.53 8.80 12.57
C VAL A 152 -9.77 9.56 13.00
N TRP A 153 -10.86 8.86 13.34
CA TRP A 153 -12.10 9.45 13.83
C TRP A 153 -11.93 10.04 15.24
N ASP A 154 -11.24 9.34 16.13
CA ASP A 154 -10.88 9.83 17.46
C ASP A 154 -9.99 11.07 17.35
N TRP A 155 -8.96 11.03 16.49
CA TRP A 155 -8.11 12.18 16.19
C TRP A 155 -8.94 13.36 15.65
N LEU A 156 -9.80 13.14 14.64
CA LEU A 156 -10.67 14.17 14.08
C LEU A 156 -11.68 14.71 15.10
N SER A 157 -12.24 13.85 15.94
CA SER A 157 -13.20 14.23 16.98
C SER A 157 -12.57 15.10 18.05
N GLN A 158 -11.27 14.95 18.34
CA GLN A 158 -10.52 15.84 19.22
C GLN A 158 -10.38 17.25 18.64
N PHE A 159 -10.29 17.40 17.32
CA PHE A 159 -10.35 18.72 16.68
C PHE A 159 -11.75 19.32 16.69
N TYR A 160 -12.80 18.50 16.57
CA TYR A 160 -14.19 18.97 16.68
C TYR A 160 -14.58 19.38 18.11
N THR A 161 -14.12 18.65 19.12
CA THR A 161 -14.42 18.95 20.53
C THR A 161 -13.56 20.07 21.11
N ASN A 162 -12.43 20.39 20.49
CA ASN A 162 -11.61 21.52 20.91
C ASN A 162 -12.22 22.84 20.41
N ALA A 163 -12.81 23.60 21.35
CA ALA A 163 -13.47 24.87 21.07
C ALA A 163 -12.61 25.87 20.27
N ALA A 164 -11.28 25.81 20.41
CA ALA A 164 -10.35 26.65 19.64
C ALA A 164 -10.35 26.29 18.15
N VAL A 165 -10.41 25.01 17.82
CA VAL A 165 -10.40 24.55 16.42
C VAL A 165 -11.78 24.74 15.80
N ALA A 166 -12.86 24.51 16.55
CA ALA A 166 -14.21 24.85 16.12
C ALA A 166 -14.36 26.34 15.81
N ALA A 167 -13.77 27.24 16.62
CA ALA A 167 -13.75 28.67 16.36
C ALA A 167 -12.98 29.04 15.09
N ILE A 168 -11.82 28.41 14.83
CA ILE A 168 -11.03 28.64 13.62
C ILE A 168 -11.77 28.15 12.37
N VAL A 169 -12.37 26.96 12.43
CA VAL A 169 -13.19 26.41 11.33
C VAL A 169 -14.39 27.30 11.05
N LEU A 170 -15.08 27.78 12.08
CA LEU A 170 -16.21 28.71 11.93
C LEU A 170 -15.78 30.02 11.25
N ILE A 171 -14.64 30.60 11.63
CA ILE A 171 -14.09 31.80 10.99
C ILE A 171 -13.77 31.54 9.51
N ILE A 172 -13.15 30.40 9.18
CA ILE A 172 -12.83 30.04 7.79
C ILE A 172 -14.11 29.84 6.96
N VAL A 173 -15.12 29.17 7.53
CA VAL A 173 -16.42 28.96 6.87
C VAL A 173 -17.11 30.29 6.61
N VAL A 174 -17.10 31.22 7.57
CA VAL A 174 -17.67 32.57 7.39
C VAL A 174 -16.92 33.34 6.31
N ILE A 175 -15.59 33.29 6.27
CA ILE A 175 -14.78 33.93 5.22
C ILE A 175 -15.08 33.33 3.85
N LEU A 176 -15.22 32.01 3.76
CA LEU A 176 -15.59 31.33 2.52
C LEU A 176 -17.02 31.67 2.08
N PHE A 177 -17.96 31.76 3.01
CA PHE A 177 -19.33 32.19 2.74
C PHE A 177 -19.38 33.64 2.26
N MET A 178 -18.64 34.54 2.91
CA MET A 178 -18.48 35.91 2.46
C MET A 178 -17.87 35.95 1.06
N TYR A 179 -16.82 35.19 0.80
CA TYR A 179 -16.20 35.12 -0.53
C TYR A 179 -17.15 34.58 -1.60
N TRP A 180 -17.96 33.57 -1.27
CA TRP A 180 -18.93 32.97 -2.18
C TRP A 180 -20.10 33.93 -2.47
N ILE A 181 -20.59 34.67 -1.47
CA ILE A 181 -21.65 35.67 -1.63
C ILE A 181 -21.14 36.94 -2.34
N MET A 182 -19.90 37.37 -2.06
CA MET A 182 -19.28 38.52 -2.70
C MET A 182 -18.80 38.24 -4.13
N ARG A 183 -18.83 36.99 -4.59
CA ARG A 183 -18.72 36.69 -6.02
C ARG A 183 -20.00 37.15 -6.71
N GLU A 184 -20.01 38.40 -7.15
CA GLU A 184 -21.03 38.89 -8.06
C GLU A 184 -21.09 37.99 -9.31
N PRO A 185 -22.28 37.69 -9.85
CA PRO A 185 -22.39 36.99 -11.12
C PRO A 185 -21.75 37.86 -12.19
N LYS A 186 -20.75 37.34 -12.91
CA LYS A 186 -20.23 37.97 -14.11
C LYS A 186 -21.40 38.21 -15.05
N LYS A 187 -21.75 39.48 -15.27
CA LYS A 187 -22.63 39.89 -16.35
C LYS A 187 -22.02 39.41 -17.67
N GLU A 188 -22.65 38.42 -18.29
CA GLU A 188 -22.56 38.24 -19.73
C GLU A 188 -23.29 39.41 -20.41
N GLY A 189 -22.59 40.07 -21.34
CA GLY A 189 -23.20 40.96 -22.33
C GLY A 189 -22.96 42.45 -22.12
N SER A 190 -21.86 42.96 -22.69
CA SER A 190 -21.88 44.05 -23.68
C SER A 190 -20.53 44.13 -24.40
#